data_AF-A0A6M0QW33-F1
#
_entry.id   AF-A0A6M0QW33-F1
#
_cell.length_a   1.000
_cell.length_b   1.000
_cell.length_c   1.000
_cell.angle_alpha   90.00
_cell.angle_beta   90.00
_cell.angle_gamma   90.00
#
_symmetry.space_group_name_H-M   'P 1'
#
loop_
_entity.id
_entity.type
_entity.pdbx_description
1 polymer ?
#
loop_
_entity_poly.entity_id
_entity_poly.type
_entity_poly.pdbx_seq_one_letter_code
_entity_poly.pdbx_strand_id
1 'polypeptide(L)'
;MLDLITPRVVIAFAVFLGLIAMLRHVLTRNAAVKADSIGPSGQIAPNRALLAVICLLGVALSGAALLVYLQGTGGVAVLGVAVATLAMTGMMVTAFFPFYDIAWDEDGIEGPTLLLPPPFGPKRRKIFWEDIEIARHEKGRHWYLEDAKGNRIVWSFIYFGYPALIQRVEEECPWLFGAGAAAAALPDDDPEAIPPVKRRFIKLNFAAAKSS
;
A
#
# COMPACT_ATOMS: atom_id res chain seq x y z
N MET A 1 0.52 -46.40 8.83
CA MET A 1 1.26 -45.12 8.95
C MET A 1 0.76 -44.04 7.96
N LEU A 2 -0.46 -44.18 7.41
CA LEU A 2 -1.03 -43.30 6.38
C LEU A 2 -2.14 -42.34 6.88
N ASP A 3 -2.51 -42.38 8.17
CA ASP A 3 -3.72 -41.70 8.65
C ASP A 3 -3.54 -40.33 9.34
N LEU A 4 -2.31 -39.84 9.52
CA LEU A 4 -2.06 -38.54 10.18
C LEU A 4 -1.66 -37.40 9.24
N ILE A 5 -1.28 -37.72 7.99
CA ILE A 5 -0.87 -36.71 7.00
C ILE A 5 -2.10 -36.09 6.34
N THR A 6 -3.14 -36.90 6.09
CA THR A 6 -4.40 -36.52 5.44
C THR A 6 -5.14 -35.37 6.15
N PRO A 7 -5.40 -35.41 7.47
CA PRO A 7 -6.12 -34.32 8.14
C PRO A 7 -5.33 -33.01 8.16
N ARG A 8 -4.00 -33.05 8.26
CA ARG A 8 -3.15 -31.84 8.29
C ARG A 8 -3.10 -31.13 6.95
N VAL A 9 -3.01 -31.90 5.86
CA VAL A 9 -3.07 -31.36 4.49
C VAL A 9 -4.46 -30.79 4.21
N VAL A 10 -5.53 -31.45 4.67
CA VAL A 10 -6.91 -30.95 4.51
C VAL A 10 -7.13 -29.64 5.27
N ILE A 11 -6.60 -29.49 6.49
CA ILE A 11 -6.69 -28.24 7.26
C ILE A 11 -5.92 -27.11 6.56
N ALA A 12 -4.69 -27.37 6.12
CA ALA A 12 -3.89 -26.37 5.39
C ALA A 12 -4.59 -25.93 4.09
N PHE A 13 -5.19 -26.88 3.37
CA PHE A 13 -5.95 -26.60 2.16
C PHE A 13 -7.25 -25.84 2.44
N ALA A 14 -7.95 -26.15 3.54
CA ALA A 14 -9.15 -25.44 3.96
C ALA A 14 -8.84 -23.99 4.38
N VAL A 15 -7.73 -23.75 5.08
CA VAL A 15 -7.25 -22.40 5.41
C VAL A 15 -6.88 -21.63 4.13
N PHE A 16 -6.20 -22.29 3.18
CA PHE A 16 -5.87 -21.71 1.89
C PHE A 16 -7.13 -21.32 1.08
N LEU A 17 -8.12 -22.21 1.01
CA LEU A 17 -9.41 -21.92 0.36
C LEU A 17 -10.19 -20.82 1.08
N GLY A 18 -10.17 -20.78 2.42
CA GLY A 18 -10.77 -19.70 3.21
C GLY A 18 -10.12 -18.35 2.93
N LEU A 19 -8.79 -18.32 2.80
CA LEU A 19 -8.04 -17.12 2.44
C LEU A 19 -8.30 -16.68 0.99
N ILE A 20 -8.40 -17.61 0.04
CA ILE A 20 -8.80 -17.30 -1.34
C ILE A 20 -10.24 -16.77 -1.38
N ALA A 21 -11.16 -17.36 -0.63
CA ALA A 21 -12.55 -16.92 -0.54
C ALA A 21 -12.65 -15.52 0.09
N MET A 22 -11.85 -15.24 1.11
CA MET A 22 -11.72 -13.91 1.71
C MET A 22 -11.13 -12.90 0.70
N LEU A 23 -10.06 -13.27 -0.01
CA LEU A 23 -9.47 -12.46 -1.08
C LEU A 23 -10.53 -12.13 -2.15
N ARG A 24 -11.26 -13.15 -2.61
CA ARG A 24 -12.34 -13.00 -3.60
C ARG A 24 -13.41 -12.07 -3.07
N HIS A 25 -13.86 -12.24 -1.82
CA HIS A 25 -14.89 -11.40 -1.22
C HIS A 25 -14.46 -9.92 -1.15
N VAL A 26 -13.20 -9.67 -0.78
CA VAL A 26 -12.61 -8.33 -0.71
C VAL A 26 -12.45 -7.71 -2.10
N LEU A 27 -12.07 -8.52 -3.10
CA LEU A 27 -11.95 -8.10 -4.49
C LEU A 27 -13.31 -7.85 -5.16
N THR A 28 -14.35 -8.62 -4.83
CA THR A 28 -15.67 -8.48 -5.46
C THR A 28 -16.54 -7.38 -4.82
N ARG A 29 -16.29 -6.98 -3.57
CA ARG A 29 -17.11 -5.95 -2.91
C ARG A 29 -16.76 -4.51 -3.25
N ASN A 30 -15.52 -4.21 -3.65
CA ASN A 30 -15.08 -2.82 -3.85
C ASN A 30 -14.44 -2.61 -5.22
N ALA A 31 -15.14 -3.01 -6.28
CA ALA A 31 -14.87 -2.56 -7.63
C ALA A 31 -15.28 -1.09 -7.77
N ALA A 32 -14.44 -0.19 -7.27
CA ALA A 32 -14.26 1.19 -7.72
C ALA A 32 -13.44 1.92 -6.65
N VAL A 33 -12.12 1.98 -6.83
CA VAL A 33 -11.41 3.21 -6.46
C VAL A 33 -12.05 4.28 -7.33
N LYS A 34 -13.04 4.98 -6.77
CA LYS A 34 -13.63 6.15 -7.40
C LYS A 34 -12.60 7.27 -7.21
N ALA A 35 -11.51 7.16 -7.95
CA ALA A 35 -10.71 8.32 -8.29
C ALA A 35 -11.60 9.18 -9.20
N ASP A 36 -12.59 9.87 -8.62
CA ASP A 36 -13.17 11.05 -9.25
C ASP A 36 -12.04 12.09 -9.24
N SER A 37 -11.09 11.94 -10.17
CA SER A 37 -9.85 12.71 -10.27
C SER A 37 -10.08 14.14 -10.75
N ILE A 38 -11.33 14.61 -10.71
CA ILE A 38 -11.80 15.88 -11.28
C ILE A 38 -12.72 16.62 -10.28
N GLY A 39 -13.00 16.04 -9.10
CA GLY A 39 -13.86 16.65 -8.07
C GLY A 39 -13.07 17.28 -6.90
N PRO A 40 -13.72 18.16 -6.11
CA PRO A 40 -13.12 18.75 -4.89
C PRO A 40 -12.78 17.70 -3.82
N SER A 41 -13.36 16.50 -3.93
CA SER A 41 -13.14 15.37 -3.04
C SER A 41 -12.66 14.15 -3.81
N GLY A 42 -11.83 13.33 -3.18
CA GLY A 42 -11.37 12.07 -3.77
C GLY A 42 -10.85 11.09 -2.73
N GLN A 43 -10.56 9.87 -3.18
CA GLN A 43 -10.06 8.80 -2.32
C GLN A 43 -9.06 7.95 -3.07
N ILE A 44 -7.93 7.65 -2.43
CA ILE A 44 -6.96 6.65 -2.87
C ILE A 44 -6.89 5.52 -1.84
N ALA A 45 -6.65 4.32 -2.33
CA ALA A 45 -6.54 3.13 -1.51
C ALA A 45 -5.29 2.33 -1.94
N PRO A 46 -4.74 1.50 -1.03
CA PRO A 46 -3.78 0.48 -1.40
C PRO A 46 -4.32 -0.41 -2.53
N ASN A 47 -3.46 -0.77 -3.49
CA ASN A 47 -3.84 -1.67 -4.57
C ASN A 47 -4.13 -3.05 -4.00
N ARG A 48 -5.42 -3.34 -3.90
CA ARG A 48 -5.94 -4.59 -3.38
C ARG A 48 -5.55 -5.79 -4.25
N ALA A 49 -5.38 -5.61 -5.56
CA ALA A 49 -4.90 -6.68 -6.44
C ALA A 49 -3.42 -6.99 -6.20
N LEU A 50 -2.58 -5.96 -6.05
CA LEU A 50 -1.16 -6.17 -5.71
C LEU A 50 -1.01 -6.79 -4.32
N LEU A 51 -1.73 -6.27 -3.32
CA LEU A 51 -1.77 -6.83 -1.97
C LEU A 51 -2.26 -8.29 -1.98
N ALA A 52 -3.25 -8.61 -2.82
CA ALA A 52 -3.76 -9.97 -2.99
C ALA A 52 -2.68 -10.90 -3.52
N VAL A 53 -1.94 -10.48 -4.55
CA VAL A 53 -0.82 -11.26 -5.11
C VAL A 53 0.27 -11.48 -4.04
N ILE A 54 0.66 -10.44 -3.32
CA ILE A 54 1.66 -10.54 -2.24
C ILE A 54 1.19 -11.51 -1.14
N CYS A 55 -0.08 -11.43 -0.74
CA CYS A 55 -0.63 -12.34 0.26
C CYS A 55 -0.67 -13.78 -0.24
N LEU A 56 -1.06 -14.03 -1.50
CA LEU A 56 -1.06 -15.37 -2.08
C LEU A 56 0.35 -15.96 -2.12
N LEU A 57 1.36 -15.17 -2.49
CA LEU A 57 2.76 -15.58 -2.47
C LEU A 57 3.22 -15.91 -1.03
N GLY A 58 2.88 -15.07 -0.06
CA GLY A 58 3.20 -15.32 1.36
C GLY A 58 2.59 -16.60 1.90
N VAL A 59 1.31 -16.86 1.59
CA VAL A 59 0.65 -18.11 1.99
C VAL A 59 1.26 -19.32 1.27
N ALA A 60 1.54 -19.22 -0.03
CA ALA A 60 2.16 -20.31 -0.79
C ALA A 60 3.56 -20.66 -0.25
N LEU A 61 4.37 -19.66 0.06
CA LEU A 61 5.70 -19.83 0.66
C LEU A 61 5.62 -20.45 2.06
N SER A 62 4.70 -19.97 2.90
CA SER A 62 4.48 -20.55 4.22
C SER A 62 4.02 -22.01 4.14
N GLY A 63 3.10 -22.31 3.22
CA GLY A 63 2.61 -23.67 2.95
C GLY A 63 3.72 -24.59 2.45
N ALA A 64 4.54 -24.14 1.52
CA ALA A 64 5.69 -24.90 1.02
C ALA A 64 6.70 -25.21 2.13
N ALA A 65 7.05 -24.21 2.95
CA ALA A 65 7.95 -24.40 4.10
C ALA A 65 7.36 -25.40 5.11
N LEU A 66 6.05 -25.31 5.39
CA LEU A 66 5.37 -26.25 6.28
C LEU A 66 5.38 -27.68 5.73
N LEU A 67 5.16 -27.86 4.42
CA LEU A 67 5.22 -29.17 3.78
C LEU A 67 6.61 -29.79 3.85
N VAL A 68 7.66 -28.99 3.59
CA VAL A 68 9.06 -29.41 3.70
C VAL A 68 9.37 -29.92 5.12
N TYR A 69 8.96 -29.15 6.14
CA TYR A 69 9.08 -29.55 7.54
C TYR A 69 8.33 -30.85 7.85
N LEU A 70 7.10 -31.01 7.36
CA LEU A 70 6.29 -32.21 7.59
C LEU A 70 6.85 -33.47 6.90
N GLN A 71 7.61 -33.31 5.80
CA GLN A 71 8.33 -34.40 5.14
C GLN A 71 9.58 -34.85 5.92
N GLY A 72 9.89 -34.21 7.05
CA GLY A 72 11.10 -34.47 7.84
C GLY A 72 12.34 -33.82 7.25
N THR A 73 12.18 -32.93 6.25
CA THR A 73 13.27 -32.25 5.57
C THR A 73 13.37 -30.84 6.14
N GLY A 74 14.51 -30.49 6.75
CA GLY A 74 14.70 -29.18 7.39
C GLY A 74 14.09 -29.13 8.79
N GLY A 75 14.96 -28.89 9.77
CA GLY A 75 14.59 -28.87 11.19
C GLY A 75 13.72 -27.67 11.58
N VAL A 76 13.75 -27.33 12.87
CA VAL A 76 12.96 -26.25 13.48
C VAL A 76 13.11 -24.88 12.79
N ALA A 77 14.22 -24.63 12.10
CA ALA A 77 14.42 -23.41 11.32
C ALA A 77 13.39 -23.24 10.19
N VAL A 78 13.03 -24.32 9.49
CA VAL A 78 12.04 -24.27 8.41
C VAL A 78 10.64 -23.99 8.95
N LEU A 79 10.30 -24.59 10.09
CA LEU A 79 9.07 -24.25 10.81
C LEU A 79 9.05 -22.77 11.22
N GLY A 80 10.17 -22.23 11.68
CA GLY A 80 10.33 -20.80 11.98
C GLY A 80 10.02 -19.91 10.78
N VAL A 81 10.55 -20.25 9.59
CA VAL A 81 10.25 -19.53 8.34
C VAL A 81 8.77 -19.61 7.99
N ALA A 82 8.16 -20.78 8.09
CA ALA A 82 6.73 -20.97 7.81
C ALA A 82 5.86 -20.05 8.70
N VAL A 83 6.13 -20.04 10.01
CA VAL A 83 5.41 -19.20 10.99
C VAL A 83 5.65 -17.72 10.75
N ALA A 84 6.90 -17.31 10.54
CA ALA A 84 7.25 -15.91 10.29
C ALA A 84 6.58 -15.38 9.02
N THR A 85 6.61 -16.17 7.94
CA THR A 85 5.99 -15.80 6.66
C THR A 85 4.47 -15.67 6.80
N LEU A 86 3.84 -16.58 7.55
CA LEU A 86 2.40 -16.54 7.82
C LEU A 86 2.03 -15.32 8.66
N ALA A 87 2.81 -15.01 9.70
CA ALA A 87 2.61 -13.84 10.55
C ALA A 87 2.74 -12.53 9.74
N MET A 88 3.78 -12.41 8.91
CA MET A 88 3.95 -11.27 8.00
C MET A 88 2.79 -11.13 7.02
N THR A 89 2.31 -12.25 6.47
CA THR A 89 1.16 -12.27 5.57
C THR A 89 -0.12 -11.84 6.30
N GLY A 90 -0.36 -12.33 7.51
CA GLY A 90 -1.48 -11.92 8.35
C GLY A 90 -1.46 -10.42 8.67
N MET A 91 -0.28 -9.86 8.94
CA MET A 91 -0.10 -8.42 9.10
C MET A 91 -0.38 -7.66 7.79
N MET A 92 -0.01 -8.18 6.63
CA MET A 92 -0.32 -7.55 5.34
C MET A 92 -1.80 -7.59 4.98
N VAL A 93 -2.54 -8.61 5.41
CA VAL A 93 -4.00 -8.69 5.20
C VAL A 93 -4.72 -7.49 5.84
N THR A 94 -4.15 -6.86 6.86
CA THR A 94 -4.78 -5.69 7.47
C THR A 94 -4.76 -4.47 6.57
N ALA A 95 -3.87 -4.40 5.57
CA ALA A 95 -3.85 -3.34 4.56
C ALA A 95 -5.08 -3.33 3.64
N PHE A 96 -5.92 -4.37 3.67
CA PHE A 96 -7.21 -4.39 2.98
C PHE A 96 -8.33 -3.66 3.72
N PHE A 97 -8.12 -3.34 5.00
CA PHE A 97 -9.14 -2.61 5.76
C PHE A 97 -9.20 -1.14 5.32
N PRO A 98 -10.41 -0.51 5.36
CA PRO A 98 -10.60 0.89 5.00
C PRO A 98 -9.76 1.88 5.85
N PHE A 99 -9.17 1.42 6.95
CA PHE A 99 -8.31 2.23 7.80
C PHE A 99 -7.04 2.75 7.09
N TYR A 100 -6.65 2.11 6.00
CA TYR A 100 -5.53 2.52 5.16
C TYR A 100 -5.98 3.35 3.95
N ASP A 101 -7.26 3.68 3.82
CA ASP A 101 -7.69 4.54 2.73
C ASP A 101 -7.37 6.01 3.08
N ILE A 102 -6.91 6.75 2.08
CA ILE A 102 -6.69 8.20 2.16
C ILE A 102 -7.81 8.87 1.39
N ALA A 103 -8.51 9.76 2.06
CA ALA A 103 -9.56 10.57 1.47
C ALA A 103 -9.18 12.04 1.57
N TRP A 104 -9.69 12.86 0.67
CA TRP A 104 -9.57 14.30 0.76
C TRP A 104 -10.88 14.96 0.37
N ASP A 105 -11.08 16.16 0.90
CA ASP A 105 -12.23 17.03 0.65
C ASP A 105 -11.78 18.48 0.47
N GLU A 106 -12.73 19.40 0.49
CA GLU A 106 -12.49 20.83 0.36
C GLU A 106 -11.66 21.40 1.52
N ASP A 107 -11.78 20.84 2.73
CA ASP A 107 -11.11 21.39 3.90
C ASP A 107 -9.71 20.79 4.10
N GLY A 108 -9.51 19.53 3.72
CA GLY A 108 -8.23 18.87 3.97
C GLY A 108 -8.14 17.43 3.49
N ILE A 109 -7.09 16.78 3.97
CA ILE A 109 -6.78 15.37 3.69
C ILE A 109 -6.92 14.55 4.98
N GLU A 110 -7.53 13.38 4.88
CA GLU A 110 -7.65 12.40 5.95
C GLU A 110 -6.96 11.10 5.57
N GLY A 111 -6.07 10.59 6.42
CA GLY A 111 -5.34 9.38 6.14
C GLY A 111 -4.64 8.76 7.34
N PRO A 112 -3.91 7.65 7.13
CA PRO A 112 -3.20 6.95 8.18
C PRO A 112 -1.93 7.72 8.58
N THR A 113 -1.69 7.89 9.88
CA THR A 113 -0.47 8.55 10.39
C THR A 113 0.76 7.65 10.35
N LEU A 114 0.55 6.34 10.37
CA LEU A 114 1.58 5.30 10.36
C LEU A 114 1.06 4.12 9.55
N LEU A 115 1.94 3.51 8.76
CA LEU A 115 1.62 2.29 8.01
C LEU A 115 1.92 1.02 8.84
N LEU A 116 1.76 1.11 10.17
CA LEU A 116 1.97 -0.03 11.06
C LEU A 116 0.78 -0.99 11.01
N PRO A 117 1.03 -2.31 11.09
CA PRO A 117 -0.05 -3.29 11.24
C PRO A 117 -0.69 -3.22 12.64
N PRO A 118 -1.95 -3.69 12.79
CA PRO A 118 -2.59 -3.91 14.09
C PRO A 118 -1.73 -4.77 15.03
N PRO A 119 -1.82 -4.58 16.36
CA PRO A 119 -2.84 -3.83 17.11
C PRO A 119 -2.57 -2.32 17.26
N PHE A 120 -1.38 -1.85 16.88
CA PHE A 120 -1.01 -0.44 17.03
C PHE A 120 -1.76 0.48 16.07
N GLY A 121 -2.15 -0.08 14.91
CA GLY A 121 -3.12 0.46 13.96
C GLY A 121 -2.75 1.82 13.35
N PRO A 122 -3.12 2.09 12.10
CA PRO A 122 -3.05 3.45 11.58
C PRO A 122 -4.02 4.32 12.39
N LYS A 123 -3.51 5.26 13.19
CA LYS A 123 -4.36 6.35 13.67
C LYS A 123 -4.73 7.17 12.43
N ARG A 124 -6.03 7.24 12.12
CA ARG A 124 -6.50 8.15 11.06
C ARG A 124 -6.53 9.57 11.62
N ARG A 125 -6.15 10.53 10.80
CA ARG A 125 -6.20 11.95 11.15
C ARG A 125 -6.51 12.76 9.91
N LYS A 126 -7.30 13.82 10.11
CA LYS A 126 -7.53 14.89 9.13
C LYS A 126 -6.52 16.02 9.39
N ILE A 127 -5.85 16.47 8.33
CA ILE A 127 -4.99 17.66 8.30
C ILE A 127 -5.64 18.63 7.31
N PHE A 128 -5.86 19.87 7.74
CA PHE A 128 -6.40 20.92 6.87
C PHE A 128 -5.35 21.36 5.86
N TRP A 129 -5.76 21.75 4.65
CA TRP A 129 -4.82 22.15 3.59
C TRP A 129 -3.89 23.29 4.02
N GLU A 130 -4.44 24.27 4.76
CA GLU A 130 -3.69 25.42 5.30
C GLU A 130 -2.65 25.05 6.35
N ASP A 131 -2.82 23.91 7.04
CA ASP A 131 -1.92 23.44 8.09
C ASP A 131 -0.73 22.63 7.55
N ILE A 132 -0.71 22.32 6.25
CA ILE A 132 0.34 21.48 5.64
C ILE A 132 1.60 22.32 5.40
N GLU A 133 2.67 21.99 6.12
CA GLU A 133 3.95 22.69 6.01
C GLU A 133 5.01 21.90 5.23
N ILE A 134 4.89 20.56 5.23
CA ILE A 134 5.92 19.69 4.64
C ILE A 134 5.25 18.62 3.78
N ALA A 135 5.74 18.49 2.55
CA ALA A 135 5.51 17.34 1.69
C ALA A 135 6.87 16.72 1.32
N ARG A 136 7.11 15.45 1.70
CA ARG A 136 8.37 14.77 1.39
C ARG A 136 8.18 13.31 1.01
N HIS A 137 9.16 12.81 0.29
CA HIS A 137 9.39 11.40 0.04
C HIS A 137 10.58 10.94 0.91
N GLU A 138 10.36 9.96 1.78
CA GLU A 138 11.41 9.35 2.58
C GLU A 138 12.10 8.26 1.75
N LYS A 139 13.44 8.36 1.62
CA LYS A 139 14.31 7.56 0.73
C LYS A 139 13.82 6.11 0.53
N GLY A 140 13.03 5.93 -0.52
CA GLY A 140 12.67 4.64 -1.11
C GLY A 140 11.52 3.87 -0.46
N ARG A 141 10.69 4.46 0.44
CA ARG A 141 9.61 3.67 1.06
C ARG A 141 8.26 4.37 1.17
N HIS A 142 8.21 5.60 1.64
CA HIS A 142 6.94 6.25 2.01
C HIS A 142 6.94 7.73 1.65
N TRP A 143 5.79 8.21 1.22
CA TRP A 143 5.50 9.63 1.14
C TRP A 143 4.73 10.06 2.37
N TYR A 144 4.91 11.31 2.78
CA TYR A 144 4.13 11.89 3.85
C TYR A 144 3.86 13.37 3.66
N LEU A 145 2.72 13.80 4.22
CA LEU A 145 2.39 15.19 4.49
C LEU A 145 2.46 15.40 6.00
N GLU A 146 3.01 16.53 6.43
CA GLU A 146 3.18 16.87 7.85
C GLU A 146 2.69 18.29 8.15
N ASP A 147 1.97 18.42 9.28
CA ASP A 147 1.52 19.71 9.81
C ASP A 147 2.55 20.35 10.76
N ALA A 148 2.32 21.60 11.14
CA ALA A 148 3.17 22.35 12.09
C ALA A 148 3.32 21.68 13.47
N LYS A 149 2.40 20.77 13.82
CA LYS A 149 2.37 20.04 15.10
C LYS A 149 3.08 18.69 15.00
N GLY A 150 3.67 18.35 13.85
CA GLY A 150 4.36 17.10 13.59
C GLY A 150 3.43 15.91 13.31
N ASN A 151 2.15 16.16 13.02
CA ASN A 151 1.22 15.11 12.64
C ASN A 151 1.39 14.77 11.16
N ARG A 152 1.40 13.47 10.85
CA ARG A 152 1.67 12.99 9.50
C ARG A 152 0.49 12.26 8.90
N ILE A 153 0.35 12.34 7.58
CA ILE A 153 -0.41 11.38 6.78
C ILE A 153 0.57 10.71 5.83
N VAL A 154 0.63 9.38 5.87
CA VAL A 154 1.68 8.58 5.23
C VAL A 154 1.08 7.61 4.21
N TRP A 155 1.68 7.50 3.03
CA TRP A 155 1.34 6.48 2.04
C TRP A 155 2.58 5.87 1.41
N SER A 156 2.40 4.73 0.73
CA SER A 156 3.49 4.02 0.04
C SER A 156 3.14 3.77 -1.42
N PHE A 157 4.07 3.18 -2.17
CA PHE A 157 3.93 2.94 -3.62
C PHE A 157 2.77 2.03 -3.97
N ILE A 158 2.22 1.31 -3.00
CA ILE A 158 1.06 0.44 -3.21
C ILE A 158 -0.23 1.24 -3.45
N TYR A 159 -0.29 2.53 -3.14
CA TYR A 159 -1.48 3.36 -3.31
C TYR A 159 -1.64 3.77 -4.78
N PHE A 160 -2.69 3.29 -5.43
CA PHE A 160 -3.00 3.71 -6.81
C PHE A 160 -3.78 5.01 -6.79
N GLY A 161 -3.51 5.89 -7.76
CA GLY A 161 -4.14 7.21 -7.84
C GLY A 161 -3.41 8.30 -7.05
N TYR A 162 -2.25 8.02 -6.46
CA TYR A 162 -1.43 9.05 -5.80
C TYR A 162 -1.08 10.25 -6.70
N PRO A 163 -0.96 10.16 -8.05
CA PRO A 163 -0.74 11.35 -8.87
C PRO A 163 -1.89 12.36 -8.79
N ALA A 164 -3.14 11.90 -8.61
CA ALA A 164 -4.28 12.79 -8.42
C ALA A 164 -4.23 13.48 -7.04
N LEU A 165 -3.77 12.75 -6.02
CA LEU A 165 -3.52 13.34 -4.70
C LEU A 165 -2.41 14.39 -4.77
N ILE A 166 -1.29 14.11 -5.45
CA ILE A 166 -0.20 15.07 -5.61
C ILE A 166 -0.67 16.31 -6.37
N GLN A 167 -1.43 16.15 -7.45
CA GLN A 167 -2.01 17.30 -8.17
C GLN A 167 -2.88 18.15 -7.23
N ARG A 168 -3.71 17.53 -6.39
CA ARG A 168 -4.53 18.26 -5.42
C ARG A 168 -3.68 19.01 -4.40
N VAL A 169 -2.61 18.39 -3.90
CA VAL A 169 -1.66 19.03 -2.98
C VAL A 169 -0.94 20.20 -3.66
N GLU A 170 -0.61 20.10 -4.95
CA GLU A 170 -0.04 21.20 -5.72
C GLU A 170 -1.02 22.38 -5.89
N GLU A 171 -2.31 22.10 -6.06
CA GLU A 171 -3.37 23.10 -6.19
C GLU A 171 -3.65 23.83 -4.87
N GLU A 172 -3.79 23.09 -3.77
CA GLU A 172 -4.16 23.65 -2.46
C GLU A 172 -2.97 24.17 -1.66
N CYS A 173 -1.79 23.59 -1.84
CA CYS A 173 -0.57 23.94 -1.11
C CYS A 173 0.56 24.39 -2.05
N PRO A 174 0.35 25.43 -2.90
CA PRO A 174 1.34 25.85 -3.89
C PRO A 174 2.66 26.33 -3.26
N TRP A 175 2.65 26.75 -1.99
CA TRP A 175 3.85 27.16 -1.24
C TRP A 175 4.83 26.02 -1.02
N LEU A 176 4.38 24.75 -1.04
CA LEU A 176 5.25 23.58 -0.89
C LEU A 176 6.13 23.33 -2.12
N PHE A 177 5.72 23.85 -3.29
CA PHE A 177 6.37 23.59 -4.59
C PHE A 177 7.00 24.84 -5.22
N GLY A 178 6.89 25.99 -4.56
CA GLY A 178 7.47 27.26 -5.02
C GLY A 178 9.01 27.27 -5.02
N ALA A 179 9.61 28.20 -5.79
CA ALA A 179 11.06 28.30 -6.02
C ALA A 179 11.94 28.44 -4.75
N GLY A 180 11.36 28.74 -3.58
CA GLY A 180 12.05 28.74 -2.29
C GLY A 180 12.25 27.36 -1.66
N ALA A 181 11.43 26.37 -2.01
CA ALA A 181 11.59 24.98 -1.55
C ALA A 181 12.78 24.27 -2.22
N ALA A 182 13.12 24.67 -3.45
CA ALA A 182 14.30 24.20 -4.18
C ALA A 182 15.64 24.67 -3.56
N ALA A 183 15.62 25.68 -2.69
CA ALA A 183 16.83 26.22 -2.06
C ALA A 183 17.19 25.54 -0.72
N ALA A 184 16.25 24.80 -0.11
CA ALA A 184 16.44 24.27 1.25
C ALA A 184 16.87 22.79 1.32
N ALA A 185 16.91 22.06 0.21
CA ALA A 185 17.54 20.75 0.16
C ALA A 185 17.86 20.36 -1.28
N LEU A 186 19.15 20.25 -1.60
CA LEU A 186 19.76 19.21 -2.44
C LEU A 186 21.26 19.52 -2.62
N PRO A 187 22.17 18.85 -1.90
CA PRO A 187 23.49 18.55 -2.45
C PRO A 187 23.34 17.36 -3.41
N ASP A 188 23.73 17.62 -4.66
CA ASP A 188 24.04 16.74 -5.80
C ASP A 188 23.04 15.68 -6.29
N ASP A 189 22.64 15.89 -7.55
CA ASP A 189 22.35 14.89 -8.60
C ASP A 189 21.64 13.60 -8.17
N ASP A 190 20.32 13.68 -7.96
CA ASP A 190 19.45 12.50 -7.91
C ASP A 190 18.43 12.53 -9.06
N PRO A 191 18.54 11.65 -10.08
CA PRO A 191 17.60 11.57 -11.20
C PRO A 191 16.20 11.06 -10.80
N GLU A 192 15.99 10.65 -9.54
CA GLU A 192 14.68 10.25 -8.99
C GLU A 192 14.07 11.30 -8.04
N ALA A 193 14.71 12.46 -7.85
CA ALA A 193 14.06 13.61 -7.24
C ALA A 193 12.87 14.01 -8.12
N ILE A 194 11.71 14.28 -7.49
CA ILE A 194 10.49 14.73 -8.17
C ILE A 194 10.89 15.81 -9.18
N PRO A 195 10.83 15.57 -10.50
CA PRO A 195 11.17 16.62 -11.43
C PRO A 195 10.16 17.75 -11.16
N PRO A 196 10.59 19.01 -10.98
CA PRO A 196 9.65 20.11 -11.06
C PRO A 196 8.93 19.91 -12.38
N VAL A 197 7.60 19.76 -12.34
CA VAL A 197 6.78 19.31 -13.47
C VAL A 197 6.94 20.29 -14.63
N LYS A 198 8.02 20.12 -15.40
CA LYS A 198 8.19 20.70 -16.72
C LYS A 198 7.26 19.89 -17.58
N ARG A 199 6.04 20.41 -17.72
CA ARG A 199 5.00 20.05 -18.70
C ARG A 199 5.57 19.25 -19.87
N ARG A 200 5.67 17.94 -19.70
CA ARG A 200 5.81 16.97 -20.79
C ARG A 200 5.00 15.75 -20.38
N PHE A 201 3.73 15.84 -20.73
CA PHE A 201 2.85 14.69 -20.89
C PHE A 201 3.59 13.65 -21.72
N ILE A 202 4.05 12.57 -21.10
CA ILE A 202 4.26 11.32 -21.82
C ILE A 202 2.85 10.77 -22.04
N LYS A 203 2.29 11.04 -23.23
CA LYS A 203 1.16 10.27 -23.76
C LYS A 203 1.63 8.82 -23.88
N LEU A 204 1.33 7.99 -22.87
CA LEU A 204 1.37 6.55 -23.04
C LEU A 204 0.18 6.18 -23.93
N ASN A 205 0.47 5.94 -25.21
CA ASN A 205 -0.48 5.41 -26.18
C ASN A 205 -0.89 3.99 -25.74
N PHE A 206 -2.06 3.86 -25.11
CA PHE A 206 -2.73 2.56 -24.90
C PHE A 206 -3.45 2.10 -26.18
N ALA A 207 -2.70 2.03 -27.28
CA ALA A 207 -3.22 1.56 -28.57
C ALA A 207 -2.22 0.62 -29.23
N ALA A 208 -2.08 -0.60 -28.71
CA ALA A 208 -1.66 -1.79 -29.45
C ALA A 208 -1.72 -3.04 -28.56
N ALA A 209 -2.93 -3.47 -28.20
CA ALA A 209 -3.18 -4.85 -27.77
C ALA A 209 -4.60 -5.25 -28.17
N LYS A 210 -4.87 -5.20 -29.47
CA LYS A 210 -5.97 -5.93 -30.11
C LYS A 210 -5.43 -6.62 -31.35
N SER A 211 -5.65 -7.94 -31.36
CA SER A 211 -5.69 -8.87 -32.50
C SER A 211 -4.50 -8.90 -33.47
N SER A 212 -3.70 -9.96 -33.39
CA SER A 212 -3.71 -11.09 -34.35
C SER A 212 -2.65 -12.10 -33.95
#